data_AF-A0A4R3Z880-F1
#
_entry.id   AF-A0A4R3Z880-F1
#
_cell.length_a   1.000
_cell.length_b   1.000
_cell.length_c   1.000
_cell.angle_alpha   90.00
_cell.angle_beta   90.00
_cell.angle_gamma   90.00
#
_symmetry.space_group_name_H-M   'P 1'
#
loop_
_entity.id
_entity.type
_entity.pdbx_description
1 polymer ?
#
loop_
_entity_poly.entity_id
_entity_poly.type
_entity_poly.pdbx_seq_one_letter_code
_entity_poly.pdbx_strand_id
1 'polypeptide(L)'
;MKNIWGLIIFALVSNTSLADTAMPSSKELLKNFDKLGIADKGKWKNGESPDGVKLLSYRVDGDIYSLNPEFASSISINSGKKNKDEFLHSEGICKNLVFGVVGEKSKDIDNAVSDIVYGAAKSAERTTGEAIKDFWVEASFISIDKYPALACKVSKLVTWD
;
A
#
# COMPACT_ATOMS: atom_id res chain seq x y z
N MET A 1 -56.03 -37.08 18.48
CA MET A 1 -54.56 -37.24 18.47
C MET A 1 -54.07 -36.84 17.08
N LYS A 2 -53.41 -35.68 16.95
CA LYS A 2 -52.94 -35.13 15.67
C LYS A 2 -51.45 -35.40 15.55
N ASN A 3 -51.07 -36.14 14.51
CA ASN A 3 -49.68 -36.45 14.15
C ASN A 3 -48.97 -35.16 13.72
N ILE A 4 -47.90 -34.81 14.44
CA ILE A 4 -47.06 -33.65 14.13
C ILE A 4 -46.10 -34.05 13.00
N TRP A 5 -46.22 -33.34 11.88
CA TRP A 5 -45.29 -33.37 10.76
C TRP A 5 -43.91 -32.87 11.20
N GLY A 6 -42.88 -33.70 11.02
CA GLY A 6 -41.48 -33.29 11.15
C GLY A 6 -41.04 -32.59 9.87
N LEU A 7 -40.87 -31.27 9.93
CA LEU A 7 -40.26 -30.47 8.87
C LEU A 7 -38.77 -30.34 9.20
N ILE A 8 -37.93 -31.11 8.52
CA ILE A 8 -36.47 -31.00 8.61
C ILE A 8 -36.07 -29.77 7.80
N ILE A 9 -35.74 -28.68 8.49
CA ILE A 9 -35.12 -27.50 7.89
C ILE A 9 -33.63 -27.80 7.74
N PHE A 10 -33.18 -28.12 6.52
CA PHE A 10 -31.77 -28.03 6.17
C PHE A 10 -31.40 -26.54 6.12
N ALA A 11 -30.88 -26.03 7.24
CA ALA A 11 -30.18 -24.74 7.22
C ALA A 11 -28.87 -24.96 6.46
N LEU A 12 -28.82 -24.50 5.20
CA LEU A 12 -27.57 -24.20 4.53
C LEU A 12 -26.90 -23.08 5.32
N VAL A 13 -26.03 -23.44 6.26
CA VAL A 13 -25.02 -22.53 6.79
C VAL A 13 -24.09 -22.21 5.62
N SER A 14 -24.42 -21.15 4.89
CA SER A 14 -23.45 -20.49 4.03
C SER A 14 -22.32 -20.04 4.94
N ASN A 15 -21.18 -20.72 4.85
CA ASN A 15 -19.91 -20.18 5.29
C ASN A 15 -19.73 -18.88 4.52
N THR A 16 -20.05 -17.75 5.15
CA THR A 16 -19.70 -16.45 4.60
C THR A 16 -18.18 -16.37 4.70
N SER A 17 -17.48 -16.72 3.62
CA SER A 17 -16.07 -16.41 3.54
C SER A 17 -15.96 -14.89 3.52
N LEU A 18 -15.55 -14.33 4.65
CA LEU A 18 -15.22 -12.92 4.75
C LEU A 18 -13.83 -12.79 4.13
N ALA A 19 -13.75 -12.11 2.99
CA ALA A 19 -12.45 -11.84 2.39
C ALA A 19 -11.60 -11.03 3.38
N ASP A 20 -10.42 -11.54 3.74
CA ASP A 20 -9.46 -10.81 4.57
C ASP A 20 -8.73 -9.79 3.70
N THR A 21 -9.20 -8.54 3.76
CA THR A 21 -8.65 -7.42 3.00
C THR A 21 -7.83 -6.47 3.88
N ALA A 22 -7.60 -6.82 5.15
CA ALA A 22 -7.00 -5.90 6.09
C ALA A 22 -5.48 -5.80 5.89
N MET A 23 -4.96 -4.57 5.93
CA MET A 23 -3.53 -4.35 6.03
C MET A 23 -3.00 -4.86 7.38
N PRO A 24 -1.70 -5.23 7.47
CA PRO A 24 -1.06 -5.47 8.75
C PRO A 24 -1.30 -4.29 9.71
N SER A 25 -1.43 -4.59 11.00
CA SER A 25 -1.76 -3.55 11.99
C SER A 25 -0.74 -2.41 11.96
N SER A 26 -1.16 -1.17 12.28
CA SER A 26 -0.23 -0.04 12.34
C SER A 26 0.96 -0.30 13.25
N LYS A 27 0.78 -1.03 14.36
CA LYS A 27 1.87 -1.42 15.26
C LYS A 27 2.91 -2.32 14.56
N GLU A 28 2.45 -3.25 13.73
CA GLU A 28 3.30 -4.14 12.96
C GLU A 28 4.02 -3.39 11.85
N LEU A 29 3.31 -2.55 11.09
CA LEU A 29 3.90 -1.71 10.05
C LEU A 29 4.98 -0.79 10.64
N LEU A 30 4.68 -0.06 11.72
CA LEU A 30 5.67 0.78 12.40
C LEU A 30 6.92 0.00 12.83
N LYS A 31 6.76 -1.21 13.35
CA LYS A 31 7.87 -2.09 13.72
C LYS A 31 8.70 -2.50 12.50
N ASN A 32 8.06 -2.81 11.37
CA ASN A 32 8.74 -3.20 10.14
C ASN A 32 9.57 -2.04 9.56
N PHE A 33 8.96 -0.85 9.45
CA PHE A 33 9.66 0.35 8.98
C PHE A 33 10.87 0.70 9.86
N ASP A 34 10.73 0.58 11.18
CA ASP A 34 11.80 0.82 12.17
C ASP A 34 12.94 -0.21 12.03
N LYS A 35 12.59 -1.51 12.03
CA LYS A 35 13.55 -2.62 11.88
C LYS A 35 14.36 -2.52 10.58
N LEU A 36 13.73 -2.06 9.50
CA LEU A 36 14.34 -1.94 8.17
C LEU A 36 15.12 -0.63 7.97
N GLY A 37 15.14 0.26 8.97
CA GLY A 37 15.82 1.54 8.92
C GLY A 37 15.21 2.51 7.90
N ILE A 38 13.92 2.37 7.58
CA ILE A 38 13.22 3.24 6.62
C ILE A 38 12.66 4.47 7.33
N ALA A 39 11.97 4.26 8.45
CA ALA A 39 11.40 5.32 9.27
C ALA A 39 11.35 4.87 10.73
N ASP A 40 11.97 5.65 11.62
CA ASP A 40 11.89 5.42 13.06
C ASP A 40 10.42 5.53 13.52
N LYS A 41 9.96 4.53 14.28
CA LYS A 41 8.58 4.47 14.79
C LYS A 41 8.13 5.73 15.55
N GLY A 42 9.05 6.46 16.19
CA GLY A 42 8.80 7.70 16.93
C GLY A 42 8.68 8.95 16.06
N LYS A 43 8.96 8.85 14.76
CA LYS A 43 8.84 9.97 13.80
C LYS A 43 7.47 10.05 13.13
N TRP A 44 6.67 9.00 13.24
CA TRP A 44 5.31 8.96 12.71
C TRP A 44 4.37 9.84 13.53
N LYS A 45 3.48 10.55 12.83
CA LYS A 45 2.50 11.46 13.43
C LYS A 45 1.10 11.00 13.10
N ASN A 46 0.21 11.07 14.08
CA ASN A 46 -1.23 10.90 13.85
C ASN A 46 -1.74 12.04 12.98
N GLY A 47 -2.62 11.71 12.05
CA GLY A 47 -3.34 12.64 11.20
C GLY A 47 -4.71 12.07 10.83
N GLU A 48 -5.41 12.84 10.02
CA GLU A 48 -6.73 12.50 9.51
C GLU A 48 -6.77 12.98 8.05
N SER A 49 -7.27 12.14 7.16
CA SER A 49 -7.53 12.52 5.77
C SER A 49 -8.77 13.41 5.67
N PRO A 50 -8.99 14.10 4.54
CA PRO A 50 -10.14 14.99 4.38
C PRO A 50 -11.51 14.32 4.55
N ASP A 51 -11.60 13.02 4.35
CA ASP A 51 -12.77 12.17 4.53
C ASP A 51 -12.90 11.57 5.95
N GLY A 52 -12.04 11.97 6.89
CA GLY A 52 -12.10 11.57 8.29
C GLY A 52 -11.39 10.26 8.63
N VAL A 53 -10.67 9.65 7.68
CA VAL A 53 -9.92 8.40 7.94
C VAL A 53 -8.65 8.71 8.74
N LYS A 54 -8.52 8.06 9.89
CA LYS A 54 -7.32 8.16 10.73
C LYS A 54 -6.13 7.54 10.01
N LEU A 55 -5.02 8.27 9.97
CA LEU A 55 -3.79 7.81 9.35
C LEU A 55 -2.56 8.17 10.19
N LEU A 56 -1.49 7.40 10.00
CA LEU A 56 -0.15 7.76 10.45
C LEU A 56 0.61 8.32 9.25
N SER A 57 1.32 9.43 9.44
CA SER A 57 2.15 10.02 8.39
C SER A 57 3.58 10.22 8.87
N TYR A 58 4.52 10.02 7.97
CA TYR A 58 5.93 10.36 8.16
C TYR A 58 6.40 11.18 6.96
N ARG A 59 7.07 12.30 7.22
CA ARG A 59 7.58 13.19 6.19
C ARG A 59 9.08 13.37 6.35
N VAL A 60 9.81 13.20 5.26
CA VAL A 60 11.27 13.34 5.20
C VAL A 60 11.66 13.94 3.85
N ASP A 61 12.42 15.03 3.84
CA ASP A 61 13.02 15.65 2.65
C ASP A 61 12.09 15.89 1.44
N GLY A 62 10.79 16.08 1.69
CA GLY A 62 9.77 16.30 0.65
C GLY A 62 8.94 15.06 0.33
N ASP A 63 9.39 13.87 0.73
CA ASP A 63 8.67 12.62 0.61
C ASP A 63 7.72 12.41 1.80
N ILE A 64 6.63 11.71 1.53
CA ILE A 64 5.57 11.44 2.50
C ILE A 64 5.28 9.94 2.46
N TYR A 65 5.26 9.31 3.62
CA TYR A 65 4.66 7.99 3.83
C TYR A 65 3.37 8.15 4.63
N SER A 66 2.34 7.38 4.28
CA SER A 66 1.07 7.34 5.02
C SER A 66 0.61 5.91 5.22
N LEU A 67 0.11 5.60 6.41
CA LEU A 67 -0.45 4.29 6.76
C LEU A 67 -1.87 4.49 7.28
N ASN A 68 -2.84 3.81 6.68
CA ASN A 68 -4.20 3.71 7.19
C ASN A 68 -4.62 2.22 7.21
N PRO A 69 -5.81 1.88 7.74
CA PRO A 69 -6.26 0.48 7.83
C PRO A 69 -6.45 -0.23 6.48
N GLU A 70 -6.66 0.50 5.40
CA GLU A 70 -7.00 -0.05 4.08
C GLU A 70 -5.78 -0.15 3.15
N PHE A 71 -4.85 0.79 3.25
CA PHE A 71 -3.64 0.82 2.44
C PHE A 71 -2.50 1.61 3.11
N ALA A 72 -1.29 1.36 2.61
CA ALA A 72 -0.12 2.20 2.83
C ALA A 72 0.21 2.94 1.54
N SER A 73 0.70 4.17 1.63
CA SER A 73 1.09 4.96 0.47
C SER A 73 2.36 5.76 0.71
N SER A 74 3.01 6.13 -0.39
CA SER A 74 4.07 7.12 -0.40
C SER A 74 3.92 8.08 -1.56
N ILE A 75 4.36 9.32 -1.35
CA ILE A 75 4.45 10.35 -2.39
C ILE A 75 5.86 10.92 -2.34
N SER A 76 6.54 10.92 -3.48
CA SER A 76 7.83 11.60 -3.67
C SER A 76 7.64 12.77 -4.63
N ILE A 77 7.86 13.98 -4.15
CA ILE A 77 7.63 15.23 -4.91
C ILE A 77 8.95 15.73 -5.47
N ASN A 78 9.01 15.88 -6.78
CA ASN A 78 10.22 16.22 -7.52
C ASN A 78 10.25 17.70 -7.90
N SER A 79 11.46 18.25 -8.12
CA SER A 79 11.61 19.65 -8.52
C SER A 79 11.21 19.90 -9.97
N GLY A 80 11.04 18.83 -10.76
CA GLY A 80 10.66 18.88 -12.18
C GLY A 80 11.87 19.06 -13.12
N LYS A 81 13.08 19.05 -12.57
CA LYS A 81 14.30 18.92 -13.36
C LYS A 81 14.35 17.48 -13.86
N LYS A 82 14.21 17.27 -15.16
CA LYS A 82 14.23 15.93 -15.81
C LYS A 82 15.61 15.24 -15.66
N ASN A 83 16.02 14.94 -14.44
CA ASN A 83 17.26 14.25 -14.12
C ASN A 83 16.94 12.82 -13.65
N LYS A 84 17.88 11.91 -13.90
CA LYS A 84 17.77 10.49 -13.54
C LYS A 84 17.70 10.29 -12.03
N ASP A 85 18.33 11.18 -11.27
CA ASP A 85 18.46 11.07 -9.82
C ASP A 85 17.12 11.29 -9.11
N GLU A 86 16.29 12.24 -9.54
CA GLU A 86 14.94 12.44 -9.02
C GLU A 86 14.06 11.22 -9.28
N PHE A 87 14.18 10.60 -10.47
CA PHE A 87 13.46 9.37 -10.77
C PHE A 87 13.88 8.22 -9.84
N LEU A 88 15.19 7.99 -9.70
CA LEU A 88 15.73 6.93 -8.85
C LEU A 88 15.41 7.15 -7.37
N HIS A 89 15.43 8.40 -6.92
CA HIS A 89 14.99 8.77 -5.57
C HIS A 89 13.53 8.39 -5.35
N SER A 90 12.63 8.85 -6.22
CA SER A 90 11.20 8.52 -6.13
C SER A 90 10.93 7.01 -6.18
N GLU A 91 11.61 6.29 -7.07
CA GLU A 91 11.55 4.82 -7.13
C GLU A 91 11.99 4.20 -5.79
N GLY A 92 13.09 4.68 -5.20
CA GLY A 92 13.59 4.28 -3.89
C GLY A 92 12.56 4.49 -2.77
N ILE A 93 11.79 5.57 -2.83
CA ILE A 93 10.71 5.85 -1.87
C ILE A 93 9.59 4.80 -1.98
N CYS A 94 9.16 4.44 -3.20
CA CYS A 94 8.18 3.39 -3.42
C CYS A 94 8.69 2.01 -3.00
N LYS A 95 9.96 1.68 -3.28
CA LYS A 95 10.61 0.45 -2.80
C LYS A 95 10.59 0.35 -1.28
N ASN A 96 10.97 1.44 -0.60
CA ASN A 96 10.93 1.52 0.86
C ASN A 96 9.51 1.33 1.42
N LEU A 97 8.48 1.91 0.79
CA LEU A 97 7.09 1.66 1.18
C LEU A 97 6.77 0.17 1.13
N VAL A 98 7.06 -0.50 0.01
CA VAL A 98 6.77 -1.92 -0.18
C VAL A 98 7.57 -2.80 0.77
N PHE A 99 8.86 -2.53 0.97
CA PHE A 99 9.67 -3.25 1.97
C PHE A 99 9.10 -3.09 3.38
N GLY A 100 8.68 -1.89 3.75
CA GLY A 100 8.07 -1.62 5.05
C GLY A 100 6.75 -2.35 5.27
N VAL A 101 5.91 -2.44 4.24
CA VAL A 101 4.64 -3.18 4.30
C VAL A 101 4.86 -4.69 4.35
N VAL A 102 5.71 -5.21 3.46
CA VAL A 102 6.01 -6.65 3.40
C VAL A 102 6.83 -7.11 4.62
N GLY A 103 7.62 -6.23 5.24
CA GLY A 103 8.43 -6.52 6.42
C GLY A 103 9.83 -7.08 6.14
N GLU A 104 10.26 -7.07 4.88
CA GLU A 104 11.58 -7.53 4.46
C GLU A 104 12.14 -6.73 3.27
N LYS A 105 13.47 -6.78 3.11
CA LYS A 105 14.16 -6.33 1.90
C LYS A 105 14.60 -7.56 1.12
N SER A 106 14.21 -7.66 -0.14
CA SER A 106 14.68 -8.71 -1.04
C SER A 106 14.89 -8.13 -2.44
N LYS A 107 15.81 -8.73 -3.19
CA LYS A 107 16.10 -8.31 -4.56
C LYS A 107 14.91 -8.53 -5.50
N ASP A 108 14.10 -9.55 -5.22
CA ASP A 108 12.92 -9.85 -6.01
C ASP A 108 11.85 -8.76 -5.86
N ILE A 109 11.61 -8.30 -4.62
CA ILE A 109 10.71 -7.16 -4.37
C ILE A 109 11.29 -5.88 -5.00
N ASP A 110 12.59 -5.63 -4.85
CA ASP A 110 13.26 -4.47 -5.45
C ASP A 110 13.04 -4.40 -6.97
N ASN A 111 13.32 -5.50 -7.66
CA ASN A 111 13.13 -5.61 -9.11
C ASN A 111 11.65 -5.45 -9.50
N ALA A 112 10.74 -6.13 -8.81
CA ALA A 112 9.30 -6.05 -9.11
C ALA A 112 8.76 -4.62 -8.95
N VAL A 113 9.15 -3.92 -7.89
CA VAL A 113 8.75 -2.51 -7.71
C VAL A 113 9.37 -1.62 -8.79
N SER A 114 10.62 -1.89 -9.19
CA SER A 114 11.23 -1.18 -10.32
C SER A 114 10.40 -1.35 -11.58
N ASP A 115 10.04 -2.58 -11.93
CA ASP A 115 9.25 -2.89 -13.13
C ASP A 115 7.89 -2.20 -13.11
N ILE A 116 7.21 -2.14 -11.96
CA ILE A 116 5.95 -1.39 -11.79
C ILE A 116 6.17 0.11 -12.04
N VAL A 117 7.20 0.72 -11.46
CA VAL A 117 7.50 2.16 -11.61
C VAL A 117 7.90 2.48 -13.05
N TYR A 118 8.76 1.69 -13.68
CA TYR A 118 9.12 1.85 -15.09
C TYR A 118 7.93 1.59 -16.02
N GLY A 119 7.03 0.66 -15.66
CA GLY A 119 5.77 0.40 -16.34
C GLY A 119 4.88 1.64 -16.33
N ALA A 120 4.67 2.25 -15.16
CA ALA A 120 3.91 3.49 -15.01
C ALA A 120 4.56 4.65 -15.78
N ALA A 121 5.89 4.68 -15.89
CA ALA A 121 6.58 5.73 -16.67
C ALA A 121 6.35 5.61 -18.18
N LYS A 122 6.06 4.40 -18.68
CA LYS A 122 5.84 4.07 -20.09
C LYS A 122 4.37 4.01 -20.48
N SER A 123 3.46 3.81 -19.52
CA SER A 123 2.03 3.67 -19.79
C SER A 123 1.38 5.01 -20.16
N ALA A 124 0.36 4.95 -21.02
CA ALA A 124 -0.39 6.15 -21.44
C ALA A 124 -1.11 6.81 -20.26
N GLU A 125 -1.64 6.00 -19.33
CA GLU A 125 -2.33 6.45 -18.11
C GLU A 125 -1.37 6.88 -17.00
N ARG A 126 -0.06 6.75 -17.24
CA ARG A 126 1.02 7.03 -16.28
C ARG A 126 0.88 6.29 -14.95
N THR A 127 0.19 5.16 -14.96
CA THR A 127 -0.12 4.30 -13.83
C THR A 127 0.10 2.85 -14.22
N THR A 128 0.58 2.02 -13.29
CA THR A 128 0.72 0.56 -13.44
C THR A 128 0.65 -0.06 -12.05
N GLY A 129 0.17 -1.30 -11.95
CA GLY A 129 0.19 -2.05 -10.71
C GLY A 129 0.24 -3.56 -10.94
N GLU A 130 0.79 -4.27 -9.95
CA GLU A 130 0.96 -5.71 -9.98
C GLU A 130 0.97 -6.29 -8.56
N ALA A 131 0.73 -7.60 -8.45
CA ALA A 131 0.82 -8.32 -7.21
C ALA A 131 2.28 -8.56 -6.79
N ILE A 132 2.62 -8.22 -5.55
CA ILE A 132 3.87 -8.60 -4.89
C ILE A 132 3.50 -9.33 -3.61
N LYS A 133 3.70 -10.66 -3.59
CA LYS A 133 3.23 -11.55 -2.52
C LYS A 133 1.72 -11.36 -2.29
N ASP A 134 1.31 -11.07 -1.06
CA ASP A 134 -0.10 -10.89 -0.68
C ASP A 134 -0.60 -9.45 -0.86
N PHE A 135 0.14 -8.61 -1.58
CA PHE A 135 -0.16 -7.19 -1.72
C PHE A 135 -0.29 -6.79 -3.18
N TRP A 136 -1.23 -5.90 -3.46
CA TRP A 136 -1.33 -5.18 -4.71
C TRP A 136 -0.56 -3.87 -4.59
N VAL A 137 0.41 -3.68 -5.48
CA VAL A 137 1.27 -2.49 -5.51
C VAL A 137 0.97 -1.69 -6.76
N GLU A 138 0.70 -0.40 -6.60
CA GLU A 138 0.43 0.54 -7.71
C GLU A 138 1.41 1.70 -7.65
N ALA A 139 1.91 2.12 -8.81
CA ALA A 139 2.68 3.34 -8.99
C ALA A 139 1.99 4.25 -10.00
N SER A 140 1.95 5.55 -9.72
CA SER A 140 1.34 6.57 -10.58
C SER A 140 2.17 7.85 -10.60
N PHE A 141 2.47 8.36 -11.80
CA PHE A 141 3.07 9.68 -11.97
C PHE A 141 1.96 10.73 -12.01
N ILE A 142 1.91 11.57 -10.98
CA ILE A 142 0.92 12.61 -10.79
C ILE A 142 1.56 14.00 -10.81
N SER A 143 0.73 15.04 -10.77
CA SER A 143 1.19 16.42 -10.53
C SER A 143 0.49 16.97 -9.30
N ILE A 144 1.26 17.56 -8.40
CA ILE A 144 0.75 18.31 -7.24
C ILE A 144 1.07 19.77 -7.52
N ASP A 145 0.05 20.55 -7.88
CA ASP A 145 0.22 21.88 -8.49
C ASP A 145 1.15 21.77 -9.73
N LYS A 146 2.28 22.47 -9.74
CA LYS A 146 3.28 22.41 -10.82
C LYS A 146 4.39 21.38 -10.61
N TYR A 147 4.38 20.64 -9.50
CA TYR A 147 5.44 19.72 -9.15
C TYR A 147 5.07 18.28 -9.54
N PRO A 148 5.87 17.62 -10.39
CA PRO A 148 5.66 16.20 -10.67
C PRO A 148 5.93 15.38 -9.41
N ALA A 149 5.17 14.32 -9.22
CA ALA A 149 5.36 13.41 -8.10
C ALA A 149 5.14 11.96 -8.53
N LEU A 150 5.81 11.03 -7.84
CA LEU A 150 5.49 9.61 -7.90
C LEU A 150 4.66 9.25 -6.67
N ALA A 151 3.42 8.82 -6.89
CA ALA A 151 2.59 8.20 -5.88
C ALA A 151 2.75 6.67 -5.97
N CYS A 152 2.85 6.02 -4.83
CA CYS A 152 2.93 4.57 -4.71
C CYS A 152 1.93 4.12 -3.64
N LYS A 153 1.15 3.09 -3.93
CA LYS A 153 0.11 2.55 -3.04
C LYS A 153 0.31 1.05 -2.86
N VAL A 154 0.15 0.56 -1.64
CA VAL A 154 0.18 -0.86 -1.31
C VAL A 154 -1.08 -1.21 -0.54
N SER A 155 -1.87 -2.13 -1.06
CA SER A 155 -3.09 -2.66 -0.42
C SER A 155 -3.02 -4.18 -0.33
N LYS A 156 -3.72 -4.79 0.63
CA LYS A 156 -3.82 -6.25 0.72
C LYS A 156 -4.57 -6.79 -0.51
N LEU A 157 -4.11 -7.90 -1.09
CA LEU A 157 -4.87 -8.63 -2.09
C LEU A 157 -6.07 -9.29 -1.44
N VAL A 158 -7.24 -9.10 -2.04
CA VAL A 158 -8.46 -9.80 -1.65
C VAL A 158 -8.32 -11.27 -2.07
N THR A 159 -8.11 -12.17 -1.11
CA THR A 159 -8.21 -13.61 -1.34
C THR A 159 -9.59 -14.09 -0.91
N TRP A 160 -10.24 -14.88 -1.78
CA TRP A 160 -11.47 -15.57 -1.44
C TRP A 160 -11.10 -16.97 -0.95
N ASP A 161 -11.39 -17.26 0.31
CA ASP A 161 -11.40 -18.63 0.84
C ASP A 161 -12.66 -19.38 0.39
#